data_AF-A0A6J6EX68-F1
#
_entry.id   AF-A0A6J6EX68-F1
#
_cell.length_a   1.000
_cell.length_b   1.000
_cell.length_c   1.000
_cell.angle_alpha   90.00
_cell.angle_beta   90.00
_cell.angle_gamma   90.00
#
_symmetry.space_group_name_H-M   'P 1'
#
loop_
_entity.id
_entity.type
_entity.pdbx_description
1 polymer ?
#
loop_
_entity_poly.entity_id
_entity_poly.type
_entity_poly.pdbx_seq_one_letter_code
_entity_poly.pdbx_strand_id
1 'polypeptide(L)'
;MSTRKSRSYANVTFLDEAVEDLRRIAKRSPEVVREVFRLLKQLDAGELLPRRLQDYAKTGDLTDCGKIVVEVEGEPEHRIVVRDVGRGNFEVCEVITVEARTEDLAYLLAGVRLGRINDPVRRSDISRRVSRIQKALGRNELDGTEPPRPL
;
A
#
# COMPACT_ATOMS: atom_id res chain seq x y z
N MET A 1 31.90 -6.46 9.69
CA MET A 1 30.49 -6.71 10.06
C MET A 1 29.77 -7.20 8.81
N SER A 2 29.41 -8.48 8.77
CA SER A 2 28.78 -9.09 7.59
C SER A 2 27.38 -8.54 7.37
N THR A 3 27.19 -7.81 6.27
CA THR A 3 25.86 -7.51 5.74
C THR A 3 25.23 -8.82 5.28
N ARG A 4 24.23 -9.31 6.02
CA ARG A 4 23.32 -10.33 5.50
C ARG A 4 22.76 -9.75 4.20
N LYS A 5 23.20 -10.28 3.05
CA LYS A 5 22.56 -10.02 1.76
C LYS A 5 21.13 -10.54 1.87
N SER A 6 20.22 -9.67 2.28
CA SER A 6 18.83 -9.71 1.84
C SER A 6 18.87 -10.02 0.34
N ARG A 7 18.06 -10.97 -0.15
CA ARG A 7 17.91 -11.20 -1.59
C ARG A 7 17.32 -9.93 -2.20
N SER A 8 18.20 -8.96 -2.46
CA SER A 8 17.84 -7.60 -2.84
C SER A 8 17.03 -7.64 -4.13
N TYR A 9 16.04 -6.77 -4.20
CA TYR A 9 15.45 -6.41 -5.48
C TYR A 9 16.51 -5.66 -6.30
N ALA A 10 16.53 -5.90 -7.61
CA ALA A 10 17.43 -5.21 -8.52
C ALA A 10 16.82 -3.88 -8.98
N ASN A 11 15.51 -3.87 -9.18
CA ASN A 11 14.73 -2.82 -9.81
C ASN A 11 13.61 -2.28 -8.91
N VAL A 12 13.40 -2.85 -7.72
CA VAL A 12 12.35 -2.40 -6.78
C VAL A 12 12.96 -1.77 -5.52
N THR A 13 12.56 -0.53 -5.22
CA THR A 13 12.87 0.19 -3.99
C THR A 13 11.61 0.45 -3.17
N PHE A 14 11.77 0.91 -1.92
CA PHE A 14 10.66 1.19 -1.01
C PHE A 14 10.82 2.59 -0.41
N LEU A 15 9.72 3.32 -0.32
CA LEU A 15 9.63 4.44 0.62
C LEU A 15 9.55 3.93 2.06
N ASP A 16 10.01 4.74 3.01
CA ASP A 16 10.01 4.39 4.44
C ASP A 16 8.59 4.08 4.94
N GLU A 17 7.60 4.86 4.50
CA GLU A 17 6.21 4.66 4.87
C GLU A 17 5.64 3.35 4.34
N ALA A 18 6.05 2.90 3.15
CA ALA A 18 5.67 1.59 2.61
C ALA A 18 6.27 0.44 3.43
N VAL A 19 7.49 0.62 3.97
CA VAL A 19 8.08 -0.34 4.90
C VAL A 19 7.30 -0.40 6.21
N GLU A 20 6.84 0.75 6.71
CA GLU A 20 5.97 0.79 7.90
C GLU A 20 4.61 0.13 7.68
N ASP A 21 4.01 0.34 6.51
CA ASP A 21 2.78 -0.33 6.10
C ASP A 21 2.95 -1.85 6.15
N LEU A 22 4.01 -2.37 5.54
CA LEU A 22 4.35 -3.81 5.56
C LEU A 22 4.57 -4.34 6.98
N ARG A 23 5.24 -3.56 7.85
CA ARG A 23 5.42 -3.95 9.26
C ARG A 23 4.10 -4.02 10.02
N ARG A 24 3.14 -3.14 9.72
CA ARG A 24 1.80 -3.18 10.34
C ARG A 24 1.01 -4.40 9.88
N ILE A 25 1.03 -4.69 8.58
CA ILE A 25 0.34 -5.85 7.99
C ILE A 25 0.96 -7.15 8.53
N ALA A 26 2.29 -7.25 8.58
CA ALA A 26 3.01 -8.44 9.06
C ALA A 26 2.63 -8.87 10.47
N LYS A 27 2.26 -7.94 11.35
CA LYS A 27 1.83 -8.24 12.73
C LYS A 27 0.50 -8.99 12.79
N ARG A 28 -0.29 -8.95 11.73
CA ARG A 28 -1.68 -9.44 11.69
C ARG A 28 -1.84 -10.56 10.69
N SER A 29 -1.37 -10.31 9.46
CA SER A 29 -1.37 -11.30 8.39
C SER A 29 0.03 -11.41 7.77
N PRO A 30 0.86 -12.32 8.28
CA PRO A 30 2.14 -12.66 7.65
C PRO A 30 1.98 -13.19 6.22
N GLU A 31 0.82 -13.78 5.91
CA GLU A 31 0.53 -14.38 4.60
C GLU A 31 0.36 -13.34 3.51
N VAL A 32 -0.37 -12.25 3.79
CA VAL A 32 -0.45 -11.09 2.90
C VAL A 32 0.94 -10.53 2.61
N VAL A 33 1.80 -10.42 3.62
CA VAL A 33 3.16 -9.87 3.41
C VAL A 33 4.02 -10.80 2.56
N ARG A 34 3.89 -12.13 2.72
CA ARG A 34 4.56 -13.09 1.82
C ARG A 34 4.08 -12.91 0.38
N GLU A 35 2.78 -12.73 0.19
CA GLU A 35 2.19 -12.53 -1.13
C GLU A 35 2.63 -11.22 -1.76
N VAL A 36 2.71 -10.13 -0.98
CA VAL A 36 3.28 -8.85 -1.43
C VAL A 36 4.72 -9.05 -1.93
N PHE A 37 5.57 -9.72 -1.15
CA PHE A 37 6.95 -9.96 -1.59
C PHE A 37 7.06 -10.88 -2.81
N ARG A 38 6.16 -11.87 -2.94
CA ARG A 38 6.06 -12.71 -4.14
C ARG A 38 5.76 -11.87 -5.38
N LEU A 39 4.74 -11.02 -5.31
CA LEU A 39 4.34 -10.12 -6.40
C LEU A 39 5.42 -9.10 -6.72
N LEU A 40 6.10 -8.53 -5.71
CA LEU A 40 7.22 -7.62 -5.93
C LEU A 40 8.43 -8.31 -6.58
N LYS A 41 8.64 -9.61 -6.33
CA LYS A 41 9.67 -10.38 -7.05
C LYS A 41 9.32 -10.60 -8.52
N GLN A 42 8.04 -10.81 -8.83
CA GLN A 42 7.59 -10.87 -10.22
C GLN A 42 7.70 -9.52 -10.93
N LEU A 43 7.42 -8.42 -10.22
CA LEU A 43 7.65 -7.07 -10.71
C LEU A 43 9.13 -6.81 -11.02
N ASP A 44 10.00 -7.16 -10.07
CA ASP A 44 11.46 -7.01 -10.18
C ASP A 44 12.06 -7.79 -11.36
N ALA A 45 11.49 -8.96 -11.66
CA ALA A 45 11.85 -9.81 -12.79
C ALA A 45 11.24 -9.35 -14.14
N GLY A 46 10.33 -8.37 -14.13
CA GLY A 46 9.58 -7.95 -15.31
C GLY A 46 8.47 -8.92 -15.75
N GLU A 47 8.12 -9.89 -14.91
CA GLU A 47 7.06 -10.89 -15.16
C GLU A 47 5.67 -10.33 -14.84
N LEU A 48 5.60 -9.32 -13.98
CA LEU A 48 4.37 -8.64 -13.59
C LEU A 48 4.46 -7.17 -13.96
N LEU A 49 3.44 -6.68 -14.68
CA LEU A 49 3.29 -5.26 -14.98
C LEU A 49 2.21 -4.63 -14.08
N PRO A 50 2.50 -3.53 -13.38
CA PRO A 50 1.49 -2.80 -12.62
C PRO A 50 0.40 -2.26 -13.54
N ARG A 51 -0.86 -2.31 -13.09
CA ARG A 51 -1.96 -1.66 -13.81
C ARG A 51 -1.85 -0.16 -13.61
N ARG A 52 -1.69 0.61 -14.69
CA ARG A 52 -1.56 2.07 -14.60
C ARG A 52 -2.75 2.70 -13.88
N LEU A 53 -2.46 3.66 -13.02
CA LEU A 53 -3.48 4.53 -12.46
C LEU A 53 -3.87 5.57 -13.52
N GLN A 54 -5.17 5.77 -13.68
CA GLN A 54 -5.68 6.84 -14.54
C GLN A 54 -5.59 8.17 -13.80
N ASP A 55 -5.57 9.27 -14.54
CA ASP A 55 -5.56 10.61 -13.95
C ASP A 55 -6.87 10.86 -13.19
N TYR A 56 -6.80 10.85 -11.86
CA TYR A 56 -7.94 11.15 -11.00
C TYR A 56 -7.84 12.62 -10.59
N ALA A 57 -8.80 13.44 -11.04
CA ALA A 57 -8.93 14.86 -10.69
C ALA A 57 -8.94 15.16 -9.17
N LYS A 58 -9.00 14.13 -8.32
CA LYS A 58 -9.02 14.19 -6.85
C LYS A 58 -7.67 13.87 -6.19
N THR A 59 -6.74 13.18 -6.86
CA THR A 59 -5.49 12.66 -6.26
C THR A 59 -4.24 13.39 -6.75
N GLY A 60 -4.37 14.24 -7.76
CA GLY A 60 -3.24 14.78 -8.52
C GLY A 60 -2.77 13.80 -9.60
N ASP A 61 -1.78 14.22 -10.39
CA ASP A 61 -1.21 13.42 -11.49
C ASP A 61 -0.54 12.15 -10.93
N LEU A 62 -1.09 10.98 -11.25
CA LEU A 62 -0.56 9.66 -10.89
C LEU A 62 -0.24 8.82 -12.14
N THR A 63 0.00 9.46 -13.28
CA THR A 63 0.17 8.77 -14.58
C THR A 63 1.41 7.88 -14.66
N ASP A 64 2.42 8.16 -13.85
CA ASP A 64 3.62 7.33 -13.65
C ASP A 64 3.44 6.27 -12.55
N CYS A 65 2.27 6.20 -11.92
CA CYS A 65 1.97 5.20 -10.90
C CYS A 65 1.15 4.04 -11.46
N GLY A 66 1.31 2.88 -10.83
CA GLY A 66 0.52 1.70 -11.09
C GLY A 66 0.12 1.00 -9.79
N LYS A 67 -0.89 0.14 -9.90
CA LYS A 67 -1.35 -0.73 -8.82
C LYS A 67 -1.12 -2.20 -9.14
N ILE A 68 -0.81 -2.95 -8.10
CA ILE A 68 -0.85 -4.40 -8.07
C ILE A 68 -1.89 -4.81 -7.02
N VAL A 69 -2.82 -5.67 -7.41
CA VAL A 69 -3.81 -6.23 -6.48
C VAL A 69 -3.20 -7.44 -5.80
N VAL A 70 -3.40 -7.53 -4.49
CA VAL A 70 -2.91 -8.59 -3.62
C VAL A 70 -4.15 -9.29 -3.05
N GLU A 71 -4.40 -10.49 -3.52
CA GLU A 71 -5.52 -11.33 -3.09
C GLU A 71 -4.97 -12.54 -2.34
N VAL A 72 -5.41 -12.71 -1.10
CA VAL A 72 -5.10 -13.89 -0.27
C VAL A 72 -6.42 -14.41 0.27
N GLU A 73 -6.64 -15.71 0.18
CA GLU A 73 -7.88 -16.33 0.65
C GLU A 73 -8.08 -16.08 2.15
N GLY A 74 -9.28 -15.68 2.55
CA GLY A 74 -9.61 -15.36 3.95
C GLY A 74 -9.10 -14.00 4.44
N GLU A 75 -8.40 -13.24 3.59
CA GLU A 75 -7.88 -11.92 3.92
C GLU A 75 -8.57 -10.83 3.09
N PRO A 76 -8.69 -9.59 3.60
CA PRO A 76 -9.17 -8.49 2.80
C PRO A 76 -8.22 -8.19 1.64
N GLU A 77 -8.76 -7.66 0.53
CA GLU A 77 -7.94 -7.24 -0.63
C GLU A 77 -6.90 -6.20 -0.17
N HIS A 78 -5.66 -6.36 -0.62
CA HIS A 78 -4.64 -5.33 -0.47
C HIS A 78 -4.20 -4.81 -1.84
N ARG A 79 -3.67 -3.59 -1.87
CA ARG A 79 -3.08 -2.99 -3.07
C ARG A 79 -1.70 -2.45 -2.77
N ILE A 80 -0.79 -2.73 -3.69
CA ILE A 80 0.54 -2.13 -3.73
C ILE A 80 0.47 -1.00 -4.75
N VAL A 81 0.81 0.21 -4.34
CA VAL A 81 1.00 1.34 -5.24
C VAL A 81 2.48 1.49 -5.51
N VAL A 82 2.85 1.45 -6.78
CA VAL A 82 4.22 1.64 -7.24
C VAL A 82 4.31 2.83 -8.19
N ARG A 83 5.44 3.54 -8.14
CA ARG A 83 5.81 4.58 -9.10
C ARG A 83 6.87 4.04 -10.04
N ASP A 84 6.66 4.16 -11.34
CA ASP A 84 7.68 3.92 -12.36
C ASP A 84 8.67 5.10 -12.33
N VAL A 85 9.92 4.83 -11.94
CA VAL A 85 11.00 5.84 -11.94
C VAL A 85 11.89 5.74 -13.19
N GLY A 86 11.44 4.97 -14.18
CA GLY A 86 12.06 4.81 -15.48
C GLY A 86 12.96 3.57 -15.58
N ARG A 87 13.19 3.12 -16.82
CA ARG A 87 14.08 2.00 -17.18
C ARG A 87 13.73 0.68 -16.46
N GLY A 88 12.45 0.46 -16.18
CA GLY A 88 11.97 -0.74 -15.48
C GLY A 88 12.21 -0.73 -13.97
N ASN A 89 12.55 0.42 -13.40
CA ASN A 89 12.69 0.58 -11.95
C ASN A 89 11.38 1.07 -11.34
N PHE A 90 11.00 0.49 -10.21
CA PHE A 90 9.78 0.80 -9.49
C PHE A 90 10.09 1.16 -8.04
N GLU A 91 9.41 2.19 -7.54
CA GLU A 91 9.44 2.55 -6.13
C GLU A 91 8.08 2.21 -5.50
N VAL A 92 8.07 1.41 -4.45
CA VAL A 92 6.85 1.09 -3.70
C VAL A 92 6.52 2.27 -2.80
N CYS A 93 5.39 2.93 -3.08
CA CYS A 93 4.95 4.12 -2.37
C CYS A 93 4.00 3.80 -1.21
N GLU A 94 3.16 2.78 -1.37
CA GLU A 94 2.10 2.43 -0.43
C GLU A 94 1.76 0.94 -0.51
N VAL A 95 1.45 0.33 0.63
CA VAL A 95 0.75 -0.98 0.69
C VAL A 95 -0.45 -0.83 1.61
N ILE A 96 -1.66 -0.92 1.08
CA ILE A 96 -2.88 -0.71 1.89
C ILE A 96 -3.91 -1.82 1.70
N THR A 97 -4.68 -2.06 2.75
CA THR A 97 -5.91 -2.84 2.70
C THR A 97 -7.01 -2.00 2.04
N VAL A 98 -7.77 -2.59 1.13
CA VAL A 98 -8.91 -1.97 0.46
C VAL A 98 -10.19 -2.59 1.00
N GLU A 99 -10.90 -1.84 1.83
CA GLU A 99 -12.25 -2.20 2.24
C GLU A 99 -13.26 -1.66 1.21
N ALA A 100 -14.41 -2.30 1.07
CA ALA A 100 -15.45 -1.99 0.08
C ALA A 100 -15.99 -0.53 0.10
N ARG A 101 -15.64 0.29 1.11
CA ARG A 101 -16.02 1.70 1.22
C ARG A 101 -14.88 2.70 0.92
N THR A 102 -13.68 2.24 0.58
CA THR A 102 -12.46 3.07 0.53
C THR A 102 -11.56 2.78 -0.68
N GLU A 103 -12.13 2.38 -1.82
CA GLU A 103 -11.36 2.03 -3.04
C GLU A 103 -10.38 3.12 -3.53
N ASP A 104 -10.70 4.39 -3.33
CA ASP A 104 -9.87 5.54 -3.74
C ASP A 104 -8.78 5.92 -2.72
N LEU A 105 -8.79 5.33 -1.52
CA LEU A 105 -7.93 5.75 -0.42
C LEU A 105 -6.44 5.53 -0.71
N ALA A 106 -6.11 4.41 -1.37
CA ALA A 106 -4.74 4.10 -1.81
C ALA A 106 -4.13 5.25 -2.62
N TYR A 107 -4.93 5.77 -3.55
CA TYR A 107 -4.48 6.76 -4.52
C TYR A 107 -4.39 8.13 -3.89
N LEU A 108 -5.33 8.47 -2.99
CA LEU A 108 -5.27 9.70 -2.21
C LEU A 108 -4.03 9.73 -1.30
N LEU A 109 -3.70 8.60 -0.65
CA LEU A 109 -2.51 8.46 0.19
C LEU A 109 -1.22 8.63 -0.62
N ALA A 110 -1.10 7.92 -1.75
CA ALA A 110 0.03 8.04 -2.64
C ALA A 110 0.21 9.48 -3.15
N GLY A 111 -0.87 10.14 -3.57
CA GLY A 111 -0.82 11.54 -4.02
C GLY A 111 -0.34 12.51 -2.94
N VAL A 112 -0.73 12.30 -1.67
CA VAL A 112 -0.23 13.09 -0.53
C VAL A 112 1.25 12.84 -0.29
N ARG A 113 1.69 11.58 -0.21
CA ARG A 113 3.09 11.20 0.05
C ARG A 113 4.03 11.70 -1.05
N LEU A 114 3.58 11.63 -2.30
CA LEU A 114 4.32 12.15 -3.46
C LEU A 114 4.26 13.68 -3.58
N GLY A 115 3.55 14.38 -2.70
CA GLY A 115 3.44 15.83 -2.71
C GLY A 115 2.63 16.40 -3.87
N ARG A 116 1.86 15.58 -4.58
CA ARG A 116 1.17 15.94 -5.84
C ARG A 116 -0.18 16.61 -5.65
N ILE A 117 -0.67 16.63 -4.41
CA ILE A 117 -1.84 17.41 -4.03
C ILE A 117 -1.36 18.82 -3.71
N ASN A 118 -1.47 19.71 -4.70
CA ASN A 118 -0.98 21.09 -4.66
C ASN A 118 -1.93 22.07 -3.95
N ASP A 119 -3.21 21.71 -3.82
CA ASP A 119 -4.19 22.50 -3.08
C ASP A 119 -4.01 22.25 -1.56
N PRO A 120 -3.64 23.26 -0.76
CA PRO A 120 -3.35 23.09 0.67
C PRO A 120 -4.61 22.75 1.49
N VAL A 121 -5.80 23.19 1.06
CA VAL A 121 -7.08 22.86 1.70
C VAL A 121 -7.41 21.39 1.44
N ARG A 122 -7.29 20.94 0.19
CA ARG A 122 -7.48 19.53 -0.17
C ARG A 122 -6.46 18.62 0.49
N ARG A 123 -5.19 19.03 0.56
CA ARG A 123 -4.14 18.28 1.26
C ARG A 123 -4.50 18.10 2.73
N SER A 124 -4.93 19.16 3.41
CA SER A 124 -5.38 19.08 4.82
C SER A 124 -6.61 18.18 4.99
N ASP A 125 -7.62 18.30 4.13
CA ASP A 125 -8.84 17.50 4.21
C ASP A 125 -8.59 16.02 3.93
N ILE A 126 -7.74 15.71 2.95
CA ILE A 126 -7.32 14.33 2.64
C ILE A 126 -6.49 13.78 3.79
N SER A 127 -5.51 14.52 4.33
CA SER A 127 -4.75 14.10 5.51
C SER A 127 -5.65 13.86 6.74
N ARG A 128 -6.68 14.68 6.96
CA ARG A 128 -7.67 14.46 8.04
C ARG A 128 -8.57 13.25 7.79
N ARG A 129 -8.91 12.97 6.53
CA ARG A 129 -9.72 11.80 6.15
C ARG A 129 -8.90 10.52 6.28
N VAL A 130 -7.64 10.56 5.86
CA VAL A 130 -6.62 9.53 6.10
C VAL A 130 -6.44 9.25 7.58
N SER A 131 -6.20 10.27 8.40
CA SER A 131 -6.02 10.10 9.85
C SER A 131 -7.26 9.50 10.52
N ARG A 132 -8.47 9.91 10.09
CA ARG A 132 -9.72 9.32 10.55
C ARG A 132 -9.87 7.86 10.14
N ILE A 133 -9.51 7.50 8.91
CA ILE A 133 -9.61 6.12 8.43
C ILE A 133 -8.55 5.23 9.07
N GLN A 134 -7.30 5.68 9.19
CA GLN A 134 -6.26 4.95 9.94
C GLN A 134 -6.67 4.71 11.40
N LYS A 135 -7.33 5.69 12.02
CA LYS A 135 -7.88 5.55 13.38
C LYS A 135 -9.11 4.65 13.43
N ALA A 136 -9.93 4.62 12.38
CA ALA A 136 -11.11 3.76 12.27
C ALA A 136 -10.73 2.30 11.99
N LEU A 137 -9.79 2.06 11.07
CA LEU A 137 -9.16 0.75 10.84
C LEU A 137 -8.50 0.29 12.14
N GLY A 138 -7.65 1.12 12.76
CA GLY A 138 -7.05 0.80 14.06
C GLY A 138 -8.02 0.65 15.24
N ARG A 139 -9.31 1.03 15.10
CA ARG A 139 -10.37 0.85 16.12
C ARG A 139 -11.29 -0.33 15.82
N ASN A 140 -11.72 -0.53 14.59
CA ASN A 140 -12.52 -1.70 14.17
C ASN A 140 -11.73 -3.01 14.34
N GLU A 141 -10.40 -2.93 14.26
CA GLU A 141 -9.52 -4.08 14.40
C GLU A 141 -9.30 -4.53 15.86
N LEU A 142 -9.81 -3.79 16.85
CA LEU A 142 -9.84 -4.19 18.27
C LEU A 142 -11.16 -4.84 18.70
N ASP A 143 -12.20 -4.83 17.86
CA ASP A 143 -13.55 -5.30 18.20
C ASP A 143 -13.82 -6.74 17.68
N GLY A 144 -12.81 -7.40 17.09
CA GLY A 144 -12.93 -8.74 16.51
C GLY A 144 -12.70 -9.91 17.49
N THR A 145 -12.42 -9.66 18.77
CA THR A 145 -12.38 -10.73 19.77
C THR A 145 -13.80 -10.99 20.28
N GLU A 146 -14.47 -11.99 19.71
CA GLU A 146 -15.64 -12.61 20.36
C GLU A 146 -15.25 -12.97 21.81
N PRO A 147 -16.00 -12.53 22.84
CA PRO A 147 -15.77 -13.02 24.19
C PRO A 147 -16.08 -14.53 24.24
N PRO A 148 -15.32 -15.33 25.01
CA PRO A 148 -15.58 -16.75 25.12
C PRO A 148 -17.00 -16.96 25.64
N ARG A 149 -17.78 -17.78 24.92
CA ARG A 149 -19.10 -18.21 25.39
C ARG A 149 -18.88 -18.98 26.70
N PRO A 150 -19.51 -18.57 27.81
CA PRO A 150 -19.49 -19.38 29.02
C PRO A 150 -20.19 -20.71 28.71
N LEU A 151 -19.51 -21.80 29.05
CA LEU A 151 -20.09 -23.14 29.16
C LEU A 151 -21.01 -23.23 30.37
#